data_AF-A0A1G9T1J2-F1
#
_entry.id   AF-A0A1G9T1J2-F1
#
_cell.length_a   1.000
_cell.length_b   1.000
_cell.length_c   1.000
_cell.angle_alpha   90.00
_cell.angle_beta   90.00
_cell.angle_gamma   90.00
#
_symmetry.space_group_name_H-M   'P 1'
#
loop_
_entity.id
_entity.type
_entity.pdbx_description
1 polymer ?
#
loop_
_entity_poly.entity_id
_entity_poly.type
_entity_poly.pdbx_seq_one_letter_code
_entity_poly.pdbx_strand_id
1 'polypeptide(L)'
;MRQFKALAIVFASILAGILAFTTTQNVLAAALAVPATSLGLQYVTGVRFDTPGGLAYCTALTGLKRRCQQPSLGGSKRLFIVLTKDLEEEFITYDIIKTQGNWDAPIPLVTGKKFIEIEAWYDTTKWDGAMKPGAGFTQGVEFEVLGYDKDIAKLLTLLYETPVNVVVVGNDDTKYYLGQKYVPLMFESTQSSPVKGTDRKKTTFKASNDGFTVPIVPLGPLATFDVAPLPAAA
;
A
#
# COMPACT_ATOMS: atom_id res chain seq x y z
N MET A 1 32.21 22.73 -21.68
CA MET A 1 32.13 21.37 -22.29
C MET A 1 31.03 20.48 -21.70
N ARG A 2 30.87 20.36 -20.38
CA ARG A 2 29.87 19.46 -19.76
C ARG A 2 28.41 19.83 -20.11
N GLN A 3 28.08 21.12 -20.12
CA GLN A 3 26.75 21.63 -20.52
C GLN A 3 26.43 21.38 -21.99
N PHE A 4 27.41 21.51 -22.89
CA PHE A 4 27.22 21.22 -24.32
C PHE A 4 26.93 19.73 -24.56
N LYS A 5 27.64 18.82 -23.86
CA LYS A 5 27.36 17.38 -23.92
C LYS A 5 25.97 17.03 -23.38
N ALA A 6 25.57 17.66 -22.27
CA ALA A 6 24.23 17.50 -21.71
C ALA A 6 23.14 17.98 -22.69
N LEU A 7 23.31 19.16 -23.30
CA LEU A 7 22.38 19.67 -24.31
C LEU A 7 22.30 18.72 -25.52
N ALA A 8 23.43 18.22 -26.02
CA ALA A 8 23.48 17.30 -27.15
C ALA A 8 22.75 15.98 -26.88
N ILE A 9 22.85 15.44 -25.66
CA ILE A 9 22.15 14.21 -25.29
C ILE A 9 20.64 14.46 -25.17
N VAL A 10 20.20 15.60 -24.64
CA VAL A 10 18.76 15.96 -24.61
C VAL A 10 18.21 16.07 -26.02
N PHE A 11 18.90 16.78 -26.92
CA PHE A 11 18.48 16.88 -28.32
C PHE A 11 18.44 15.53 -29.02
N ALA A 12 19.45 14.68 -28.83
CA ALA A 12 19.47 13.33 -29.41
C ALA A 12 18.31 12.45 -28.90
N SER A 13 17.94 12.60 -27.62
CA SER A 13 16.84 11.82 -27.01
C SER A 13 15.47 12.28 -27.51
N ILE A 14 15.27 13.59 -27.67
CA ILE A 14 14.05 14.15 -28.27
C ILE A 14 13.94 13.74 -29.75
N LEU A 15 15.05 13.78 -30.50
CA LEU A 15 15.09 13.36 -31.89
C LEU A 15 14.70 11.87 -32.04
N ALA A 16 15.15 11.01 -31.12
CA ALA A 16 14.76 9.61 -31.09
C ALA A 16 13.26 9.41 -30.81
N GLY A 17 12.66 10.23 -29.94
CA GLY A 17 11.21 10.25 -29.73
C GLY A 17 10.43 10.65 -30.99
N ILE A 18 10.90 11.70 -31.69
CA ILE A 18 10.29 12.15 -32.94
C ILE A 18 10.42 11.09 -34.04
N LEU A 19 11.59 10.46 -34.18
CA LEU A 19 11.83 9.37 -35.14
C LEU A 19 10.97 8.14 -34.83
N ALA A 20 10.84 7.77 -33.57
CA ALA A 20 9.96 6.69 -33.15
C ALA A 20 8.49 7.01 -33.47
N PHE A 21 8.05 8.25 -33.28
CA PHE A 21 6.70 8.66 -33.64
C PHE A 21 6.47 8.64 -35.15
N THR A 22 7.38 9.17 -35.95
CA THR A 22 7.20 9.25 -37.42
C THR A 22 7.24 7.87 -38.08
N THR A 23 8.00 6.93 -37.52
CA THR A 23 8.12 5.56 -38.04
C THR A 23 7.00 4.63 -37.59
N THR A 24 6.54 4.76 -36.34
CA THR A 24 5.55 3.83 -35.77
C THR A 24 4.13 4.40 -35.71
N GLN A 25 3.97 5.71 -35.89
CA GLN A 25 2.72 6.46 -35.63
C GLN A 25 2.12 6.20 -34.23
N ASN A 26 2.95 5.73 -33.29
CA ASN A 26 2.55 5.31 -31.97
C ASN A 26 3.14 6.24 -30.91
N VAL A 27 2.26 6.99 -30.22
CA VAL A 27 2.63 7.96 -29.19
C VAL A 27 3.32 7.29 -27.99
N LEU A 28 2.95 6.06 -27.63
CA LEU A 28 3.58 5.31 -26.53
C LEU A 28 5.00 4.87 -26.88
N ALA A 29 5.24 4.42 -28.10
CA ALA A 29 6.58 4.08 -28.58
C ALA A 29 7.49 5.33 -28.60
N ALA A 30 6.94 6.46 -29.03
CA ALA A 30 7.63 7.75 -28.99
C ALA A 30 7.96 8.22 -27.56
N ALA A 31 6.99 8.08 -26.64
CA ALA A 31 7.16 8.48 -25.24
C ALA A 31 8.20 7.63 -24.50
N LEU A 32 8.34 6.34 -24.85
CA LEU A 32 9.33 5.44 -24.25
C LEU A 32 10.72 5.55 -24.90
N ALA A 33 10.80 5.99 -26.17
CA ALA A 33 12.07 6.15 -26.86
C ALA A 33 12.94 7.27 -26.24
N VAL A 34 12.34 8.35 -25.75
CA VAL A 34 13.05 9.48 -25.11
C VAL A 34 13.77 9.06 -23.81
N PRO A 35 13.12 8.42 -22.82
CA PRO A 35 13.81 7.97 -21.61
C PRO A 35 14.80 6.84 -21.89
N ALA A 36 14.49 5.90 -22.79
CA ALA A 36 15.39 4.78 -23.11
C ALA A 36 16.71 5.27 -23.76
N THR A 37 16.62 6.19 -24.72
CA THR A 37 17.80 6.77 -25.37
C THR A 37 18.58 7.70 -24.46
N SER A 38 17.91 8.47 -23.61
CA SER A 38 18.61 9.31 -22.63
C SER A 38 19.37 8.45 -21.60
N LEU A 39 18.84 7.33 -21.14
CA LEU A 39 19.55 6.40 -20.25
C LEU A 39 20.75 5.74 -20.94
N GLY A 40 20.60 5.28 -22.19
CA GLY A 40 21.69 4.69 -22.97
C GLY A 40 22.83 5.69 -23.21
N LEU A 41 22.49 6.94 -23.57
CA LEU A 41 23.48 7.99 -23.80
C LEU A 41 24.16 8.46 -22.50
N GLN A 42 23.45 8.49 -21.37
CA GLN A 42 24.06 8.76 -20.06
C GLN A 42 25.06 7.67 -19.65
N TYR A 43 24.74 6.40 -19.94
CA TYR A 43 25.63 5.26 -19.67
C TYR A 43 26.91 5.33 -20.51
N VAL A 44 26.80 5.64 -21.81
CA VAL A 44 27.95 5.69 -22.73
C VAL A 44 28.80 6.94 -22.53
N THR A 45 28.19 8.08 -22.23
CA THR A 45 28.90 9.37 -22.14
C THR A 45 29.36 9.73 -20.73
N GLY A 46 28.84 9.05 -19.71
CA GLY A 46 29.11 9.34 -18.29
C GLY A 46 28.53 10.68 -17.81
N VAL A 47 27.77 11.39 -18.64
CA VAL A 47 27.11 12.66 -18.28
C VAL A 47 25.77 12.31 -17.66
N ARG A 48 25.60 12.55 -16.35
CA ARG A 48 24.33 12.32 -15.64
C ARG A 48 23.44 13.56 -15.68
N PHE A 49 22.15 13.37 -15.90
CA PHE A 49 21.12 14.42 -15.76
C PHE A 49 20.51 14.49 -14.37
N ASP A 50 21.10 13.80 -13.39
CA ASP A 50 20.69 13.89 -11.99
C ASP A 50 20.81 15.35 -11.50
N THR A 51 19.72 16.10 -11.58
CA THR A 51 19.57 17.37 -10.88
C THR A 51 19.39 17.08 -9.39
N PRO A 52 20.19 17.69 -8.49
CA PRO A 52 19.90 17.72 -7.07
C PRO A 52 18.74 18.70 -6.86
N GLY A 53 17.52 18.23 -7.05
CA GLY A 53 16.30 19.01 -6.79
C GLY A 53 15.25 18.86 -7.88
N GLY A 54 14.10 18.29 -7.51
CA GLY A 54 12.83 18.59 -8.16
C GLY A 54 12.37 17.68 -9.29
N LEU A 55 12.15 16.39 -9.01
CA LEU A 55 10.91 15.71 -9.43
C LEU A 55 10.37 15.01 -8.19
N ALA A 56 9.24 15.50 -7.67
CA ALA A 56 8.54 14.89 -6.57
C ALA A 56 7.92 13.57 -7.04
N TYR A 57 8.71 12.50 -7.01
CA TYR A 57 8.17 11.16 -6.90
C TYR A 57 7.97 10.90 -5.42
N CYS A 58 6.74 10.52 -5.05
CA CYS A 58 6.44 9.97 -3.73
C CYS A 58 7.39 8.80 -3.49
N THR A 59 8.45 9.05 -2.73
CA THR A 59 9.32 8.00 -2.21
C THR A 59 8.48 7.21 -1.22
N ALA A 60 8.04 6.04 -1.66
CA ALA A 60 7.56 4.98 -0.83
C ALA A 60 8.74 4.45 -0.04
N LEU A 61 8.78 4.79 1.23
CA LEU A 61 8.76 3.83 2.31
C LEU A 61 9.41 2.46 2.14
N THR A 62 10.68 2.43 1.76
CA THR A 62 11.45 1.19 1.64
C THR A 62 12.24 0.87 2.91
N GLY A 63 12.04 -0.33 3.46
CA GLY A 63 13.14 -1.13 3.97
C GLY A 63 12.87 -1.93 5.25
N LEU A 64 12.52 -3.22 5.14
CA LEU A 64 13.06 -4.20 6.08
C LEU A 64 13.15 -5.63 5.54
N LYS A 65 14.31 -6.23 5.83
CA LYS A 65 14.78 -7.51 5.32
C LYS A 65 13.91 -8.67 5.81
N ARG A 66 13.32 -9.42 4.88
CA ARG A 66 12.74 -10.74 5.14
C ARG A 66 13.80 -11.65 5.78
N ARG A 67 13.54 -12.17 6.98
CA ARG A 67 14.26 -13.32 7.54
C ARG A 67 13.29 -14.50 7.56
N CYS A 68 13.61 -15.55 6.82
CA CYS A 68 12.83 -16.77 6.79
C CYS A 68 12.75 -17.38 8.21
N GLN A 69 11.55 -17.41 8.78
CA GLN A 69 11.23 -18.25 9.95
C GLN A 69 10.07 -19.16 9.59
N GLN A 70 9.97 -20.29 10.28
CA GLN A 70 8.86 -21.22 10.11
C GLN A 70 7.55 -20.51 10.51
N PRO A 71 6.51 -20.53 9.66
CA PRO A 71 5.22 -19.93 9.98
C PRO A 71 4.68 -20.54 11.27
N SER A 72 4.38 -19.70 12.26
CA SER A 72 3.75 -20.13 13.50
C SER A 72 2.22 -20.20 13.32
N LEU A 73 1.55 -21.10 14.06
CA LEU A 73 0.09 -21.25 14.03
C LEU A 73 -0.58 -20.04 14.69
N GLY A 74 -0.78 -18.98 13.90
CA GLY A 74 -1.43 -17.73 14.30
C GLY A 74 -0.85 -16.53 13.52
N GLY A 75 -1.66 -15.50 13.29
CA GLY A 75 -1.24 -14.29 12.57
C GLY A 75 -1.79 -14.17 11.14
N SER A 76 -1.56 -13.01 10.54
CA SER A 76 -2.01 -12.69 9.18
C SER A 76 -0.82 -12.36 8.28
N LYS A 77 -0.86 -12.87 7.04
CA LYS A 77 0.24 -12.81 6.06
C LYS A 77 0.42 -11.43 5.45
N ARG A 78 -0.68 -10.72 5.18
CA ARG A 78 -0.68 -9.45 4.44
C ARG A 78 -1.77 -8.51 4.94
N LEU A 79 -1.52 -7.22 4.81
CA LEU A 79 -2.45 -6.15 5.16
C LEU A 79 -2.62 -5.22 3.96
N PHE A 80 -3.87 -4.87 3.65
CA PHE A 80 -4.22 -3.90 2.64
C PHE A 80 -5.07 -2.80 3.27
N ILE A 81 -4.70 -1.54 3.03
CA ILE A 81 -5.41 -0.38 3.59
C ILE A 81 -6.01 0.44 2.45
N VAL A 82 -7.25 0.89 2.62
CA VAL A 82 -7.90 1.88 1.76
C VAL A 82 -8.45 3.01 2.62
N LEU A 83 -8.42 4.24 2.08
CA LEU A 83 -9.06 5.36 2.74
C LEU A 83 -10.57 5.22 2.60
N THR A 84 -11.31 5.52 3.65
CA THR A 84 -12.78 5.37 3.63
C THR A 84 -13.45 6.25 2.57
N LYS A 85 -12.85 7.41 2.24
CA LYS A 85 -13.31 8.30 1.17
C LYS A 85 -13.18 7.71 -0.24
N ASP A 86 -12.32 6.71 -0.43
CA ASP A 86 -12.07 6.07 -1.72
C ASP A 86 -13.04 4.89 -1.97
N LEU A 87 -13.93 4.57 -1.01
CA LEU A 87 -15.08 3.67 -1.20
C LEU A 87 -16.25 4.45 -1.82
N GLU A 88 -16.93 3.89 -2.83
CA GLU A 88 -18.08 4.55 -3.47
C GLU A 88 -19.32 4.55 -2.57
N GLU A 89 -19.57 3.43 -1.90
CA GLU A 89 -20.73 3.24 -1.02
C GLU A 89 -20.44 2.20 0.06
N GLU A 90 -21.34 2.13 1.05
CA GLU A 90 -21.34 1.02 2.00
C GLU A 90 -21.92 -0.22 1.32
N PHE A 91 -21.11 -1.27 1.19
CA PHE A 91 -21.51 -2.50 0.53
C PHE A 91 -21.75 -3.64 1.52
N ILE A 92 -21.25 -3.53 2.75
CA ILE A 92 -21.43 -4.55 3.78
C ILE A 92 -22.60 -4.16 4.68
N THR A 93 -23.72 -4.85 4.48
CA THR A 93 -24.92 -4.67 5.30
C THR A 93 -25.19 -5.90 6.16
N TYR A 94 -25.85 -5.69 7.29
CA TYR A 94 -26.19 -6.75 8.22
C TYR A 94 -27.02 -7.87 7.57
N ASP A 95 -27.99 -7.52 6.71
CA ASP A 95 -28.87 -8.50 6.07
C ASP A 95 -28.11 -9.41 5.10
N ILE A 96 -27.14 -8.86 4.36
CA ILE A 96 -26.28 -9.63 3.46
C ILE A 96 -25.44 -10.61 4.27
N ILE A 97 -24.77 -10.15 5.32
CA ILE A 97 -23.91 -11.00 6.15
C ILE A 97 -24.70 -12.05 6.91
N LYS A 98 -25.91 -11.71 7.39
CA LYS A 98 -26.81 -12.67 8.03
C LYS A 98 -27.27 -13.78 7.07
N THR A 99 -27.41 -13.48 5.79
CA THR A 99 -27.93 -14.42 4.78
C THR A 99 -26.82 -15.24 4.12
N GLN A 100 -25.69 -14.60 3.79
CA GLN A 100 -24.62 -15.18 2.97
C GLN A 100 -23.40 -15.58 3.80
N GLY A 101 -23.17 -14.95 4.96
CA GLY A 101 -22.03 -15.20 5.83
C GLY A 101 -20.69 -14.67 5.29
N ASN A 102 -20.66 -14.14 4.07
CA ASN A 102 -19.48 -13.59 3.41
C ASN A 102 -19.88 -12.44 2.47
N TRP A 103 -18.89 -11.79 1.88
CA TRP A 103 -19.08 -10.89 0.74
C TRP A 103 -18.39 -11.46 -0.49
N ASP A 104 -19.13 -11.70 -1.57
CA ASP A 104 -18.65 -12.39 -2.77
C ASP A 104 -18.87 -11.57 -4.05
N ALA A 105 -18.43 -10.32 -4.02
CA ALA A 105 -18.46 -9.40 -5.17
C ALA A 105 -17.29 -8.40 -5.12
N PRO A 106 -16.96 -7.71 -6.22
CA PRO A 106 -15.92 -6.67 -6.22
C PRO A 106 -16.19 -5.58 -5.16
N ILE A 107 -15.14 -5.13 -4.48
CA ILE A 107 -15.25 -4.01 -3.53
C ILE A 107 -15.46 -2.71 -4.31
N PRO A 108 -16.53 -1.93 -4.05
CA PRO A 108 -16.84 -0.72 -4.79
C PRO A 108 -15.89 0.42 -4.42
N LEU A 109 -14.85 0.58 -5.24
CA LEU A 109 -13.84 1.63 -5.13
C LEU A 109 -14.11 2.72 -6.15
N VAL A 110 -13.90 3.97 -5.75
CA VAL A 110 -13.95 5.11 -6.67
C VAL A 110 -12.99 4.86 -7.82
N THR A 111 -13.44 5.09 -9.05
CA THR A 111 -12.67 4.82 -10.26
C THR A 111 -11.21 5.31 -10.16
N GLY A 112 -10.26 4.39 -10.37
CA GLY A 112 -8.82 4.66 -10.33
C GLY A 112 -8.17 4.60 -8.94
N LYS A 113 -8.94 4.37 -7.88
CA LYS A 113 -8.44 4.13 -6.53
C LYS A 113 -8.06 2.67 -6.31
N LYS A 114 -7.09 2.46 -5.42
CA LYS A 114 -6.51 1.15 -5.14
C LYS A 114 -6.22 1.01 -3.65
N PHE A 115 -6.28 -0.22 -3.17
CA PHE A 115 -5.74 -0.59 -1.87
C PHE A 115 -4.21 -0.50 -1.89
N ILE A 116 -3.65 -0.10 -0.76
CA ILE A 116 -2.21 -0.05 -0.53
C ILE A 116 -1.82 -1.26 0.30
N GLU A 117 -0.92 -2.09 -0.23
CA GLU A 117 -0.33 -3.21 0.52
C GLU A 117 0.71 -2.67 1.52
N ILE A 118 0.60 -3.09 2.79
CA ILE A 118 1.54 -2.77 3.86
C ILE A 118 2.34 -4.03 4.20
N GLU A 119 3.66 -3.91 4.18
CA GLU A 119 4.56 -4.97 4.66
C GLU A 119 4.64 -4.91 6.20
N ALA A 120 3.75 -5.65 6.86
CA ALA A 120 3.82 -5.88 8.29
C ALA A 120 4.95 -6.86 8.64
N TRP A 121 5.51 -6.73 9.84
CA TRP A 121 6.44 -7.72 10.37
C TRP A 121 5.73 -9.05 10.58
N TYR A 122 6.42 -10.14 10.24
CA TYR A 122 5.87 -11.50 10.29
C TYR A 122 5.23 -11.81 11.64
N ASP A 123 4.06 -12.44 11.60
CA ASP A 123 3.27 -12.88 12.75
C ASP A 123 2.90 -11.78 13.76
N THR A 124 3.05 -10.49 13.40
CA THR A 124 2.61 -9.36 14.24
C THR A 124 1.22 -8.84 13.90
N THR A 125 0.71 -9.22 12.72
CA THR A 125 -0.62 -8.78 12.30
C THR A 125 -1.66 -9.64 13.01
N LYS A 126 -2.40 -9.02 13.93
CA LYS A 126 -3.54 -9.61 14.62
C LYS A 126 -4.80 -8.82 14.29
N TRP A 127 -5.92 -9.53 14.25
CA TRP A 127 -7.23 -8.92 14.22
C TRP A 127 -8.07 -9.51 15.34
N ASP A 128 -8.93 -8.69 15.91
CA ASP A 128 -9.79 -9.05 17.02
C ASP A 128 -11.21 -8.56 16.76
N GLY A 129 -12.18 -9.39 17.15
CA GLY A 129 -13.59 -9.10 17.00
C GLY A 129 -14.32 -9.49 18.26
N ALA A 130 -15.25 -8.64 18.70
CA ALA A 130 -16.12 -8.94 19.84
C ALA A 130 -17.56 -8.60 19.52
N MET A 131 -18.51 -9.33 20.13
CA MET A 131 -19.93 -9.02 20.06
C MET A 131 -20.40 -8.58 21.44
N LYS A 132 -20.82 -7.32 21.56
CA LYS A 132 -21.31 -6.73 22.82
C LYS A 132 -22.83 -6.53 22.71
N PRO A 133 -23.65 -7.16 23.57
CA PRO A 133 -25.08 -6.91 23.62
C PRO A 133 -25.36 -5.40 23.80
N GLY A 134 -26.17 -4.82 22.91
CA GLY A 134 -26.54 -3.40 22.96
C GLY A 134 -25.51 -2.41 22.38
N ALA A 135 -24.28 -2.82 22.09
CA ALA A 135 -23.22 -1.96 21.52
C ALA A 135 -22.71 -2.42 20.14
N GLY A 136 -23.27 -3.51 19.60
CA GLY A 136 -22.94 -4.04 18.28
C GLY A 136 -21.66 -4.87 18.28
N PHE A 137 -20.90 -4.76 17.20
CA PHE A 137 -19.62 -5.45 17.02
C PHE A 137 -18.44 -4.51 17.24
N THR A 138 -17.39 -5.04 17.85
CA THR A 138 -16.06 -4.44 17.93
C THR A 138 -15.20 -5.05 16.83
N GLN A 139 -14.43 -4.24 16.13
CA GLN A 139 -13.43 -4.70 15.18
C GLN A 139 -12.09 -4.01 15.48
N GLY A 140 -11.03 -4.82 15.58
CA GLY A 140 -9.68 -4.37 15.85
C GLY A 140 -8.67 -5.02 14.91
N VAL A 141 -7.63 -4.25 14.56
CA VAL A 141 -6.46 -4.72 13.83
C VAL A 141 -5.21 -4.06 14.39
N GLU A 142 -4.15 -4.84 14.55
CA GLU A 142 -2.86 -4.37 15.00
C GLU A 142 -1.77 -5.02 14.17
N PHE A 143 -0.77 -4.26 13.77
CA PHE A 143 0.40 -4.74 13.06
C PHE A 143 1.64 -3.93 13.46
N GLU A 144 2.82 -4.58 13.41
CA GLU A 144 4.08 -3.91 13.70
C GLU A 144 4.89 -3.73 12.41
N VAL A 145 5.49 -2.56 12.25
CA VAL A 145 6.50 -2.29 11.23
C VAL A 145 7.83 -2.12 11.95
N LEU A 146 8.84 -2.89 11.53
CA LEU A 146 10.17 -2.74 12.09
C LEU A 146 10.81 -1.41 11.62
N GLY A 147 11.76 -0.90 12.41
CA GLY A 147 12.49 0.31 12.08
C GLY A 147 11.70 1.60 12.32
N TYR A 148 12.36 2.71 12.04
CA TYR A 148 11.76 4.03 12.01
C TYR A 148 12.53 4.88 11.01
N ASP A 149 11.96 5.06 9.82
CA ASP A 149 12.54 5.83 8.73
C ASP A 149 11.63 7.02 8.39
N LYS A 150 12.20 8.08 7.78
CA LYS A 150 11.62 8.53 6.50
C LYS A 150 10.15 8.93 6.41
N ASP A 151 9.42 8.50 5.40
CA ASP A 151 8.99 7.15 5.14
C ASP A 151 7.99 6.67 6.22
N ILE A 152 8.35 5.92 7.26
CA ILE A 152 7.40 5.50 8.32
C ILE A 152 6.76 6.74 8.95
N ALA A 153 7.52 7.82 9.12
CA ALA A 153 6.96 9.09 9.57
C ALA A 153 5.94 9.71 8.59
N LYS A 154 6.06 9.48 7.27
CA LYS A 154 5.05 9.90 6.29
C LYS A 154 3.78 9.05 6.38
N LEU A 155 3.91 7.74 6.60
CA LEU A 155 2.74 6.87 6.79
C LEU A 155 1.99 7.24 8.07
N LEU A 156 2.73 7.52 9.14
CA LEU A 156 2.18 8.00 10.41
C LEU A 156 1.37 9.28 10.23
N THR A 157 1.89 10.27 9.50
CA THR A 157 1.16 11.52 9.25
C THR A 157 0.00 11.35 8.29
N LEU A 158 0.08 10.40 7.34
CA LEU A 158 -1.02 10.09 6.42
C LEU A 158 -2.17 9.35 7.11
N LEU A 159 -1.87 8.51 8.11
CA LEU A 159 -2.87 7.76 8.87
C LEU A 159 -3.40 8.53 10.08
N TYR A 160 -2.76 9.63 10.47
CA TYR A 160 -3.21 10.49 11.57
C TYR A 160 -4.61 11.05 11.27
N GLU A 161 -5.55 10.78 12.18
CA GLU A 161 -6.97 11.19 12.10
C GLU A 161 -7.66 10.84 10.77
N THR A 162 -7.12 9.86 10.04
CA THR A 162 -7.59 9.52 8.70
C THR A 162 -8.44 8.24 8.77
N PRO A 163 -9.72 8.30 8.34
CA PRO A 163 -10.61 7.15 8.36
C PRO A 163 -10.20 6.14 7.28
N VAL A 164 -10.07 4.88 7.68
CA VAL A 164 -9.62 3.79 6.82
C VAL A 164 -10.44 2.51 6.98
N ASN A 165 -10.41 1.70 5.94
CA ASN A 165 -10.92 0.34 5.90
C ASN A 165 -9.78 -0.60 5.52
N VAL A 166 -9.85 -1.84 5.99
CA VAL A 166 -8.70 -2.73 5.97
C VAL A 166 -9.09 -4.12 5.50
N VAL A 167 -8.27 -4.71 4.64
CA VAL A 167 -8.35 -6.14 4.29
C VAL A 167 -7.11 -6.85 4.83
N VAL A 168 -7.34 -7.91 5.59
CA VAL A 168 -6.31 -8.74 6.20
C VAL A 168 -6.33 -10.12 5.56
N VAL A 169 -5.19 -10.65 5.15
CA VAL A 169 -5.10 -12.04 4.66
C VAL A 169 -4.64 -12.93 5.81
N GLY A 170 -5.52 -13.80 6.28
CA GLY A 170 -5.20 -14.76 7.33
C GLY A 170 -4.20 -15.83 6.87
N ASN A 171 -3.69 -16.61 7.82
CA ASN A 171 -2.81 -17.73 7.50
C ASN A 171 -3.51 -18.86 6.72
N ASP A 172 -4.83 -18.90 6.79
CA ASP A 172 -5.75 -19.76 6.04
C ASP A 172 -6.00 -19.28 4.59
N ASP A 173 -5.30 -18.23 4.14
CA ASP A 173 -5.45 -17.59 2.83
C ASP A 173 -6.83 -16.95 2.58
N THR A 174 -7.70 -16.98 3.58
CA THR A 174 -8.96 -16.23 3.60
C THR A 174 -8.65 -14.74 3.78
N LYS A 175 -9.37 -13.90 3.04
CA LYS A 175 -9.28 -12.45 3.21
C LYS A 175 -10.43 -11.99 4.11
N TYR A 176 -10.10 -11.16 5.09
CA TYR A 176 -11.03 -10.62 6.07
C TYR A 176 -11.12 -9.12 5.87
N TYR A 177 -12.33 -8.59 5.71
CA TYR A 177 -12.58 -7.17 5.59
C TYR A 177 -13.03 -6.59 6.93
N LEU A 178 -12.44 -5.45 7.29
CA LEU A 178 -12.68 -4.71 8.51
C LEU A 178 -12.98 -3.24 8.19
N GLY A 179 -13.88 -2.66 8.97
CA GLY A 179 -14.33 -1.28 8.84
C GLY A 179 -15.66 -1.16 8.07
N GLN A 180 -16.31 -0.02 8.22
CA GLN A 180 -17.47 0.40 7.44
C GLN A 180 -17.23 1.83 6.95
N LYS A 181 -17.86 2.22 5.86
CA LYS A 181 -17.72 3.56 5.28
C LYS A 181 -18.18 4.66 6.24
N TYR A 182 -19.25 4.41 6.99
CA TYR A 182 -19.79 5.39 7.94
C TYR A 182 -19.24 5.25 9.37
N VAL A 183 -18.65 4.09 9.69
CA VAL A 183 -17.97 3.83 10.96
C VAL A 183 -16.55 3.38 10.60
N PRO A 184 -15.61 4.30 10.39
CA PRO A 184 -14.28 3.95 9.94
C PRO A 184 -13.40 3.44 11.09
N LEU A 185 -12.32 2.76 10.73
CA LEU A 185 -11.21 2.52 11.65
C LEU A 185 -10.26 3.74 11.61
N MET A 186 -9.69 4.09 12.75
CA MET A 186 -8.63 5.10 12.84
C MET A 186 -7.42 4.45 13.50
N PHE A 187 -6.24 4.64 12.90
CA PHE A 187 -5.01 4.08 13.42
C PHE A 187 -4.39 4.99 14.47
N GLU A 188 -4.10 4.39 15.62
CA GLU A 188 -3.17 4.90 16.60
C GLU A 188 -1.81 4.24 16.39
N SER A 189 -0.75 4.95 16.72
CA SER A 189 0.61 4.41 16.62
C SER A 189 1.34 4.55 17.95
N THR A 190 2.12 3.52 18.30
CA THR A 190 3.08 3.59 19.39
C THR A 190 4.47 3.33 18.84
N GLN A 191 5.41 4.18 19.22
CA GLN A 191 6.79 4.16 18.72
C GLN A 191 7.72 3.88 19.89
N SER A 192 8.56 2.85 19.76
CA SER A 192 9.50 2.49 20.82
C SER A 192 10.93 2.43 20.26
N SER A 193 11.83 3.16 20.93
CA SER A 193 13.28 3.01 20.75
C SER A 193 13.82 2.27 21.98
N PRO A 194 14.07 0.96 21.87
CA PRO A 194 14.48 0.16 23.02
C PRO A 194 15.87 0.53 23.54
N VAL A 195 16.14 0.16 24.80
CA VAL A 195 17.46 0.27 25.42
C VAL A 195 18.43 -0.69 24.71
N LYS A 196 19.69 -0.26 24.54
CA LYS A 196 20.74 -1.00 23.83
C LYS A 196 20.89 -2.43 24.40
N GLY A 197 20.62 -3.46 23.60
CA GLY A 197 20.91 -4.85 24.01
C GLY A 197 20.22 -5.94 23.19
N THR A 198 18.90 -5.88 23.01
CA THR A 198 18.13 -7.03 22.49
C THR A 198 16.97 -6.66 21.57
N ASP A 199 16.30 -5.54 21.82
CA ASP A 199 15.12 -5.14 21.05
C ASP A 199 15.48 -4.23 19.87
N ARG A 200 14.66 -4.31 18.82
CA ARG A 200 14.78 -3.48 17.63
C ARG A 200 13.79 -2.33 17.70
N LYS A 201 14.14 -1.21 17.07
CA LYS A 201 13.18 -0.12 16.84
C LYS A 201 11.97 -0.68 16.12
N LYS A 202 10.77 -0.40 16.62
CA LYS A 202 9.52 -0.83 16.03
C LYS A 202 8.44 0.22 16.21
N THR A 203 7.55 0.27 15.23
CA THR A 203 6.36 1.11 15.22
C THR A 203 5.15 0.20 15.15
N THR A 204 4.32 0.22 16.19
CA THR A 204 3.11 -0.59 16.25
C THR A 204 1.93 0.29 15.86
N PHE A 205 1.16 -0.14 14.88
CA PHE A 205 -0.09 0.49 14.45
C PHE A 205 -1.25 -0.34 14.98
N LYS A 206 -2.20 0.31 15.66
CA LYS A 206 -3.40 -0.32 16.19
C LYS A 206 -4.60 0.52 15.83
N ALA A 207 -5.63 -0.12 15.29
CA ALA A 207 -6.94 0.48 15.12
C ALA A 207 -7.96 -0.42 15.79
N SER A 208 -8.81 0.14 16.65
CA SER A 208 -9.93 -0.57 17.27
C SER A 208 -11.09 0.40 17.32
N ASN A 209 -12.26 -0.04 16.87
CA ASN A 209 -13.47 0.75 16.99
C ASN A 209 -14.66 -0.13 17.38
N ASP A 210 -15.60 0.48 18.11
CA ASP A 210 -16.85 -0.12 18.56
C ASP A 210 -18.01 0.45 17.73
N GLY A 211 -19.18 -0.20 17.78
CA GLY A 211 -20.39 0.31 17.13
C GLY A 211 -20.57 -0.13 15.68
N PHE A 212 -19.82 -1.15 15.24
CA PHE A 212 -20.07 -1.77 13.94
C PHE A 212 -21.39 -2.55 13.95
N THR A 213 -22.11 -2.49 12.82
CA THR A 213 -23.35 -3.25 12.65
C THR A 213 -23.10 -4.70 12.21
N VAL A 214 -21.89 -5.00 11.74
CA VAL A 214 -21.49 -6.32 11.21
C VAL A 214 -20.20 -6.81 11.89
N PRO A 215 -20.01 -8.13 12.01
CA PRO A 215 -18.72 -8.69 12.45
C PRO A 215 -17.65 -8.49 11.36
N ILE A 216 -16.43 -8.92 11.65
CA ILE A 216 -15.38 -9.03 10.62
C ILE A 216 -15.88 -9.97 9.52
N VAL A 217 -15.84 -9.51 8.27
CA VAL A 217 -16.46 -10.22 7.15
C VAL A 217 -15.43 -11.00 6.34
N PRO A 218 -15.59 -12.32 6.16
CA PRO A 218 -14.77 -13.06 5.21
C PRO A 218 -15.18 -12.69 3.78
N LEU A 219 -14.18 -12.50 2.93
CA LEU A 219 -14.35 -12.23 1.51
C LEU A 219 -14.34 -13.55 0.73
N GLY A 220 -15.35 -13.75 -0.12
CA GLY A 220 -15.50 -14.88 -1.01
C GLY A 220 -14.53 -14.84 -2.20
N PRO A 221 -14.50 -15.91 -3.02
CA PRO A 221 -13.59 -16.03 -4.15
C PRO A 221 -13.78 -14.97 -5.25
N LEU A 222 -14.98 -14.40 -5.39
CA LEU A 222 -15.29 -13.34 -6.36
C LEU A 222 -15.00 -11.94 -5.82
N ALA A 223 -14.60 -11.82 -4.55
CA ALA A 223 -14.21 -10.55 -3.97
C ALA A 223 -12.84 -10.11 -4.50
N THR A 224 -12.89 -9.24 -5.51
CA THR A 224 -11.71 -8.59 -6.09
C THR A 224 -11.60 -7.15 -5.62
N PHE A 225 -10.36 -6.69 -5.43
CA PHE A 225 -10.04 -5.30 -5.19
C PHE A 225 -8.73 -4.97 -5.87
N ASP A 226 -8.65 -3.79 -6.46
CA ASP A 226 -7.43 -3.33 -7.10
C ASP A 226 -6.39 -3.00 -6.03
N VAL A 227 -5.24 -3.65 -6.13
CA VAL A 227 -4.10 -3.45 -5.23
C VAL A 227 -3.02 -2.69 -5.97
N ALA A 228 -2.41 -1.73 -5.32
CA ALA A 228 -1.07 -1.27 -5.67
C ALA A 228 -0.06 -2.22 -5.02
N PRO A 229 0.48 -3.22 -5.76
CA PRO A 229 1.31 -4.26 -5.17
C PRO A 229 2.63 -3.68 -4.66
N LEU A 230 3.19 -4.31 -3.62
CA LEU A 230 4.58 -4.08 -3.25
C LEU A 230 5.48 -4.36 -4.47
N PRO A 231 6.46 -3.49 -4.79
CA PRO A 231 7.40 -3.76 -5.88
C PRO A 231 8.16 -5.07 -5.63
N ALA A 232 8.33 -5.88 -6.68
CA ALA A 232 9.09 -7.12 -6.61
C ALA A 232 10.51 -6.82 -6.11
N ALA A 233 10.97 -7.60 -5.13
CA ALA A 233 12.31 -7.47 -4.56
C ALA A 233 13.37 -7.46 -5.68
N ALA A 234 14.16 -6.39 -5.74
CA ALA A 234 15.38 -6.34 -6.55
C ALA A 234 16.51 -7.11 -5.85
#